data_AF-A0A9E5YSM0-F1
#
_entry.id   AF-A0A9E5YSM0-F1
#
_cell.length_a   1.000
_cell.length_b   1.000
_cell.length_c   1.000
_cell.angle_alpha   90.00
_cell.angle_beta   90.00
_cell.angle_gamma   90.00
#
_symmetry.space_group_name_H-M   'P 1'
#
loop_
_entity.id
_entity.type
_entity.pdbx_description
1 polymer ?
#
loop_
_entity_poly.entity_id
_entity_poly.type
_entity_poly.pdbx_seq_one_letter_code
_entity_poly.pdbx_strand_id
1 'polypeptide(L)'
;MKYYPKLFLILFVLFLLSCGHRKSPTGGKKDTESPTILSILPDEFCDINNQDIEVVFSKPIDRTSIFSGIYIYPPILNKKFKWDKNTLKIKILEDLEQNTNYFFTFFKRIKGEHNNKLDQDYVFIFRSGKLNEHRISGEIIYEDKSDEGQLVKFNLLTADSTLIYSTELEGYSYEIDNLNSIEHQIESYIDKNENGKYDYEKEPYFQFFISKKETSSVNIELAYADTIKPEIKSVNALWNNQLELNFSENIKSVSEIKITTSDSLEIPLSVLAHALNEDKITVVTTKMDTIQYKIWLAALEDLKENVLDESSILFDGISIQDTIPPIVISSFPRNGATIKTLLPEIVIEFSEIILTENLSAKLVSVESQELTEMRIDKGNSNIFIFKPSRELTNYSSYNFIITASDMTNNKSEEFSTFFIPIVRQE
;
A
#
# COMPACT_ATOMS: atom_id res chain seq x y z
N MET A 1 -29.65 60.31 -84.67
CA MET A 1 -29.98 58.95 -84.18
C MET A 1 -28.66 58.32 -83.72
N LYS A 2 -28.19 58.40 -82.46
CA LYS A 2 -28.82 58.35 -81.13
C LYS A 2 -29.27 56.95 -80.66
N TYR A 3 -28.49 55.88 -80.92
CA TYR A 3 -28.73 54.56 -80.30
C TYR A 3 -27.48 53.70 -80.11
N TYR A 4 -26.47 54.11 -79.32
CA TYR A 4 -25.44 53.17 -78.84
C TYR A 4 -24.97 53.29 -77.37
N PRO A 5 -25.46 54.20 -76.48
CA PRO A 5 -25.02 54.16 -75.08
C PRO A 5 -25.68 53.03 -74.28
N LYS A 6 -26.87 52.54 -74.71
CA LYS A 6 -27.58 51.44 -74.03
C LYS A 6 -26.98 50.06 -74.31
N LEU A 7 -26.41 49.83 -75.50
CA LEU A 7 -25.81 48.54 -75.86
C LEU A 7 -24.48 48.31 -75.12
N PHE A 8 -23.68 49.37 -74.95
CA PHE A 8 -22.44 49.31 -74.19
C PHE A 8 -22.70 49.14 -72.68
N LEU A 9 -23.77 49.75 -72.15
CA LEU A 9 -24.20 49.57 -70.77
C LEU A 9 -24.67 48.13 -70.49
N ILE A 10 -25.40 47.50 -71.42
CA ILE A 10 -25.86 46.11 -71.30
C ILE A 10 -24.68 45.13 -71.34
N LEU A 11 -23.70 45.38 -72.21
CA LEU A 11 -22.50 44.54 -72.31
C LEU A 11 -21.61 44.66 -71.06
N PHE A 12 -21.53 45.86 -70.46
CA PHE A 12 -20.80 46.09 -69.21
C PHE A 12 -21.49 45.43 -68.00
N VAL A 13 -22.82 45.43 -67.94
CA VAL A 13 -23.59 44.73 -66.89
C VAL A 13 -23.43 43.21 -66.99
N LEU A 14 -23.31 42.64 -68.20
CA LEU A 14 -23.05 41.21 -68.40
C LEU A 14 -21.65 40.77 -67.91
N PHE A 15 -20.64 41.65 -67.95
CA PHE A 15 -19.31 41.36 -67.38
C PHE A 15 -19.29 41.39 -65.85
N LEU A 16 -20.17 42.16 -65.19
CA LEU A 16 -20.28 42.20 -63.73
C LEU A 16 -20.97 40.96 -63.13
N LEU A 17 -21.70 40.18 -63.94
CA LEU A 17 -22.32 38.92 -63.53
C LEU A 17 -21.38 37.70 -63.68
N SER A 18 -20.19 37.88 -64.27
CA SER A 18 -19.16 36.84 -64.37
C SER A 18 -18.18 36.90 -63.19
N CYS A 19 -18.68 37.11 -61.97
CA CYS A 19 -17.89 36.86 -60.77
C CYS A 19 -18.09 35.38 -60.38
N GLY A 20 -17.26 34.52 -60.97
CA GLY A 20 -17.17 33.12 -60.56
C GLY A 20 -16.80 33.04 -59.09
N HIS A 21 -17.79 32.74 -58.25
CA HIS A 21 -17.63 32.56 -56.81
C HIS A 21 -16.68 31.37 -56.59
N ARG A 22 -15.40 31.63 -56.29
CA ARG A 22 -14.48 30.61 -55.78
C ARG A 22 -15.01 30.18 -54.42
N LYS A 23 -15.87 29.17 -54.40
CA LYS A 23 -16.13 28.42 -53.17
C LYS A 23 -14.78 27.89 -52.69
N SER A 24 -14.41 28.22 -51.45
CA SER A 24 -13.30 27.59 -50.77
C SER A 24 -13.48 26.06 -50.91
N PRO A 25 -12.40 25.29 -51.18
CA PRO A 25 -12.53 23.84 -51.19
C PRO A 25 -13.14 23.43 -49.85
N THR A 26 -14.34 22.87 -49.89
CA THR A 26 -14.96 22.25 -48.72
C THR A 26 -14.06 21.07 -48.41
N GLY A 27 -13.15 21.23 -47.44
CA GLY A 27 -12.26 20.18 -46.99
C GLY A 27 -13.07 18.90 -46.82
N GLY A 28 -12.52 17.78 -47.31
CA GLY A 28 -13.16 16.48 -47.17
C GLY A 28 -13.49 16.16 -45.71
N LYS A 29 -14.20 15.06 -45.48
CA LYS A 29 -14.48 14.61 -44.11
C LYS A 29 -13.17 14.58 -43.31
N LYS A 30 -13.21 15.15 -42.10
CA LYS A 30 -12.08 15.13 -41.18
C LYS A 30 -11.67 13.66 -40.96
N ASP A 31 -10.38 13.37 -41.10
CA ASP A 31 -9.83 12.05 -40.77
C ASP A 31 -9.94 11.87 -39.24
N THR A 32 -10.66 10.84 -38.81
CA THR A 32 -10.91 10.54 -37.39
C THR A 32 -10.28 9.21 -36.95
N GLU A 33 -9.65 8.48 -37.86
CA GLU A 33 -9.08 7.17 -37.55
C GLU A 33 -7.69 7.33 -36.93
N SER A 34 -7.48 6.66 -35.79
CA SER A 34 -6.21 6.63 -35.09
C SER A 34 -5.14 5.83 -35.85
N PRO A 35 -3.89 6.32 -35.94
CA PRO A 35 -2.76 5.50 -36.36
C PRO A 35 -2.51 4.35 -35.37
N THR A 36 -1.88 3.29 -35.87
CA THR A 36 -1.49 2.09 -35.12
C THR A 36 -0.08 1.67 -35.54
N ILE A 37 0.61 0.89 -34.70
CA ILE A 37 1.87 0.24 -35.07
C ILE A 37 1.52 -1.10 -35.71
N LEU A 38 1.85 -1.27 -37.00
CA LEU A 38 1.56 -2.50 -37.76
C LEU A 38 2.62 -3.58 -37.52
N SER A 39 3.88 -3.18 -37.40
CA SER A 39 4.99 -4.10 -37.16
C SER A 39 6.20 -3.37 -36.61
N ILE A 40 7.06 -4.10 -35.91
CA ILE A 40 8.37 -3.64 -35.47
C ILE A 40 9.42 -4.67 -35.90
N LEU A 41 10.58 -4.21 -36.38
CA LEU A 41 11.70 -5.06 -36.75
C LEU A 41 12.98 -4.57 -36.05
N PRO A 42 13.84 -5.44 -35.52
CA PRO A 42 13.61 -6.89 -35.39
C PRO A 42 12.38 -7.18 -34.48
N ASP A 43 11.91 -8.42 -34.49
CA ASP A 43 10.75 -8.80 -33.69
C ASP A 43 11.04 -8.63 -32.18
N GLU A 44 9.99 -8.52 -31.37
CA GLU A 44 10.12 -8.43 -29.92
C GLU A 44 11.01 -9.57 -29.35
N PHE A 45 11.77 -9.26 -28.30
CA PHE A 45 12.77 -10.11 -27.65
C PHE A 45 14.01 -10.43 -28.49
N CYS A 46 14.14 -9.90 -29.71
CA CYS A 46 15.38 -10.02 -30.49
C CYS A 46 16.53 -9.22 -29.89
N ASP A 47 17.75 -9.67 -30.21
CA ASP A 47 18.97 -8.95 -29.85
C ASP A 47 19.16 -7.74 -30.77
N ILE A 48 19.26 -6.55 -30.19
CA ILE A 48 19.37 -5.28 -30.91
C ILE A 48 20.79 -4.73 -30.96
N ASN A 49 21.78 -5.49 -30.50
CA ASN A 49 23.18 -5.10 -30.64
C ASN A 49 23.57 -4.90 -32.10
N ASN A 50 24.03 -3.69 -32.43
CA ASN A 50 24.39 -3.28 -33.79
C ASN A 50 23.25 -3.38 -34.82
N GLN A 51 21.99 -3.33 -34.39
CA GLN A 51 20.83 -3.34 -35.27
C GLN A 51 20.02 -2.04 -35.16
N ASP A 52 19.40 -1.63 -36.26
CA ASP A 52 18.44 -0.53 -36.28
C ASP A 52 17.04 -1.09 -35.95
N ILE A 53 16.20 -0.31 -35.26
CA ILE A 53 14.79 -0.65 -35.06
C ILE A 53 13.95 0.01 -36.14
N GLU A 54 13.12 -0.74 -36.85
CA GLU A 54 12.16 -0.23 -37.84
C GLU A 54 10.73 -0.41 -37.35
N VAL A 55 10.01 0.70 -37.16
CA VAL A 55 8.61 0.72 -36.72
C VAL A 55 7.75 1.15 -37.89
N VAL A 56 6.80 0.31 -38.30
CA VAL A 56 5.88 0.59 -39.41
C VAL A 56 4.55 1.04 -38.85
N PHE A 57 4.17 2.29 -39.14
CA PHE A 57 2.87 2.82 -38.76
C PHE A 57 1.83 2.61 -39.87
N SER A 58 0.55 2.50 -39.49
CA SER A 58 -0.55 2.39 -40.46
C SER A 58 -0.77 3.67 -41.28
N LYS A 59 -0.32 4.83 -40.77
CA LYS A 59 -0.46 6.15 -41.40
C LYS A 59 0.77 7.04 -41.18
N PRO A 60 0.94 8.11 -41.97
CA PRO A 60 1.96 9.12 -41.73
C PRO A 60 1.86 9.75 -40.34
N ILE A 61 3.00 9.83 -39.64
CA ILE A 61 3.13 10.35 -38.28
C ILE A 61 3.74 11.74 -38.29
N ASP A 62 3.22 12.63 -37.44
CA ASP A 62 3.87 13.89 -37.10
C ASP A 62 5.18 13.59 -36.37
N ARG A 63 6.27 13.77 -37.10
CA ARG A 63 7.63 13.47 -36.65
C ARG A 63 8.03 14.25 -35.39
N THR A 64 7.41 15.40 -35.13
CA THR A 64 7.70 16.18 -33.92
C THR A 64 7.13 15.52 -32.66
N SER A 65 6.00 14.80 -32.79
CA SER A 65 5.35 14.10 -31.68
C SER A 65 6.17 12.92 -31.13
N ILE A 66 7.08 12.38 -31.95
CA ILE A 66 7.95 11.25 -31.64
C ILE A 66 8.93 11.57 -30.51
N PHE A 67 9.51 12.78 -30.52
CA PHE A 67 10.47 13.20 -29.50
C PHE A 67 9.86 13.22 -28.10
N SER A 68 8.56 13.48 -27.99
CA SER A 68 7.81 13.48 -26.73
C SER A 68 7.02 12.19 -26.48
N GLY A 69 6.95 11.31 -27.47
CA GLY A 69 6.02 10.17 -27.50
C GLY A 69 6.71 8.81 -27.41
N ILE A 70 8.02 8.73 -27.63
CA ILE A 70 8.82 7.53 -27.41
C ILE A 70 9.60 7.67 -26.11
N TYR A 71 9.52 6.64 -25.27
CA TYR A 71 10.33 6.47 -24.08
C TYR A 71 11.09 5.15 -24.15
N ILE A 72 12.38 5.18 -23.76
CA ILE A 72 13.25 4.00 -23.81
C ILE A 72 13.91 3.84 -22.45
N TYR A 73 13.76 2.67 -21.86
CA TYR A 73 14.42 2.29 -20.60
C TYR A 73 15.14 0.95 -20.75
N PRO A 74 16.41 0.78 -20.32
CA PRO A 74 17.33 1.82 -19.91
C PRO A 74 17.52 2.89 -21.01
N PRO A 75 17.94 4.11 -20.64
CA PRO A 75 18.00 5.22 -21.60
C PRO A 75 19.07 4.98 -22.67
N ILE A 76 18.66 4.97 -23.94
CA ILE A 76 19.57 5.06 -25.08
C ILE A 76 19.76 6.54 -25.43
N LEU A 77 20.89 7.12 -25.08
CA LEU A 77 21.20 8.54 -25.26
C LEU A 77 21.56 8.87 -26.71
N ASN A 78 22.52 8.13 -27.30
CA ASN A 78 22.98 8.38 -28.66
C ASN A 78 22.17 7.58 -29.69
N LYS A 79 21.10 8.19 -30.19
CA LYS A 79 20.22 7.60 -31.22
C LYS A 79 19.81 8.61 -32.29
N LYS A 80 19.49 8.13 -33.50
CA LYS A 80 18.97 8.95 -34.60
C LYS A 80 17.68 8.38 -35.17
N PHE A 81 16.69 9.24 -35.34
CA PHE A 81 15.46 8.91 -36.05
C PHE A 81 15.57 9.24 -37.54
N LYS A 82 15.29 8.27 -38.40
CA LYS A 82 15.14 8.45 -39.85
C LYS A 82 13.76 8.01 -40.28
N TRP A 83 13.23 8.64 -41.33
CA TRP A 83 11.89 8.36 -41.84
C TRP A 83 11.96 7.89 -43.28
N ASP A 84 11.19 6.84 -43.57
CA ASP A 84 10.87 6.40 -44.92
C ASP A 84 9.35 6.15 -45.00
N LYS A 85 8.62 7.11 -45.59
CA LYS A 85 7.14 7.12 -45.62
C LYS A 85 6.56 6.96 -44.19
N ASN A 86 5.88 5.84 -43.93
CA ASN A 86 5.24 5.53 -42.64
C ASN A 86 6.16 4.72 -41.72
N THR A 87 7.43 4.53 -42.09
CA THR A 87 8.40 3.75 -41.32
C THR A 87 9.36 4.68 -40.59
N LEU A 88 9.43 4.53 -39.27
CA LEU A 88 10.45 5.13 -38.41
C LEU A 88 11.62 4.15 -38.26
N LYS A 89 12.82 4.58 -38.62
CA LYS A 89 14.06 3.86 -38.32
C LYS A 89 14.78 4.53 -37.15
N ILE A 90 14.97 3.80 -36.06
CA ILE A 90 15.71 4.21 -34.86
C ILE A 90 17.11 3.59 -34.96
N LYS A 91 18.10 4.43 -35.29
CA LYS A 91 19.51 4.02 -35.31
C LYS A 91 20.11 4.20 -33.93
N ILE A 92 20.61 3.12 -33.34
CA ILE A 92 21.35 3.12 -32.08
C ILE A 92 22.83 3.35 -32.41
N LEU A 93 23.45 4.35 -31.77
CA LEU A 93 24.81 4.82 -32.09
C LEU A 93 25.73 4.76 -30.86
N GLU A 94 25.39 3.92 -29.89
CA GLU A 94 26.19 3.64 -28.70
C GLU A 94 26.12 2.15 -28.37
N ASP A 95 27.06 1.70 -27.56
CA ASP A 95 27.09 0.33 -27.06
C ASP A 95 26.01 0.16 -25.98
N LEU A 96 25.25 -0.94 -26.08
CA LEU A 96 24.22 -1.29 -25.12
C LEU A 96 24.80 -2.12 -23.96
N GLU A 97 24.16 -2.02 -22.80
CA GLU A 97 24.52 -2.84 -21.64
C GLU A 97 24.30 -4.32 -21.93
N GLN A 98 25.26 -5.16 -21.56
CA GLN A 98 25.19 -6.58 -21.83
C GLN A 98 24.16 -7.27 -20.92
N ASN A 99 23.45 -8.27 -21.46
CA ASN A 99 22.41 -9.05 -20.78
C ASN A 99 21.35 -8.16 -20.16
N THR A 100 20.83 -7.21 -20.94
CA THR A 100 19.88 -6.19 -20.48
C THR A 100 18.69 -6.11 -21.44
N ASN A 101 17.49 -6.05 -20.88
CA ASN A 101 16.26 -5.83 -21.62
C ASN A 101 16.01 -4.32 -21.76
N TYR A 102 15.70 -3.87 -22.97
CA TYR A 102 15.37 -2.49 -23.30
C TYR A 102 13.89 -2.38 -23.68
N PHE A 103 13.14 -1.63 -22.90
CA PHE A 103 11.73 -1.34 -23.04
C PHE A 103 11.55 -0.10 -23.92
N PHE A 104 10.91 -0.27 -25.08
CA PHE A 104 10.54 0.80 -25.99
C PHE A 104 9.06 1.07 -25.86
N THR A 105 8.71 2.15 -25.17
CA THR A 105 7.33 2.59 -24.99
C THR A 105 6.97 3.66 -26.02
N PHE A 106 5.89 3.43 -26.76
CA PHE A 106 5.28 4.36 -27.70
C PHE A 106 3.93 4.82 -27.14
N PHE A 107 3.91 6.02 -26.58
CA PHE A 107 2.71 6.55 -25.94
C PHE A 107 1.65 7.00 -26.95
N LYS A 108 0.39 6.89 -26.53
CA LYS A 108 -0.84 7.32 -27.20
C LYS A 108 -0.77 8.76 -27.69
N ARG A 109 0.04 9.60 -27.06
CA ARG A 109 0.27 11.00 -27.44
C ARG A 109 1.02 11.19 -28.76
N ILE A 110 1.62 10.15 -29.36
CA ILE A 110 2.14 10.20 -30.73
C ILE A 110 0.98 10.50 -31.68
N LYS A 111 1.19 11.43 -32.61
CA LYS A 111 0.13 11.97 -33.47
C LYS A 111 0.37 11.62 -34.93
N GLY A 112 -0.69 11.30 -35.65
CA GLY A 112 -0.69 11.33 -37.11
C GLY A 112 -0.60 12.76 -37.66
N GLU A 113 -0.34 12.90 -38.97
CA GLU A 113 -0.31 14.22 -39.65
C GLU A 113 -1.64 15.00 -39.52
N HIS A 114 -2.77 14.30 -39.29
CA HIS A 114 -4.08 14.90 -39.04
C HIS A 114 -4.41 15.10 -37.55
N ASN A 115 -3.41 15.05 -36.67
CA ASN A 115 -3.52 15.29 -35.21
C ASN A 115 -4.40 14.25 -34.46
N ASN A 116 -4.65 13.08 -35.07
CA ASN A 116 -5.21 11.91 -34.39
C ASN A 116 -4.09 11.23 -33.58
N LYS A 117 -4.39 10.87 -32.34
CA LYS A 117 -3.49 10.13 -31.44
C LYS A 117 -3.42 8.65 -31.84
N LEU A 118 -2.33 7.95 -31.50
CA LEU A 118 -2.32 6.49 -31.51
C LEU A 118 -3.55 5.95 -30.77
N ASP A 119 -3.96 4.74 -31.10
CA ASP A 119 -5.10 4.07 -30.47
C ASP A 119 -4.83 3.71 -28.99
N GLN A 120 -3.60 3.28 -28.69
CA GLN A 120 -3.14 2.87 -27.36
C GLN A 120 -1.65 3.16 -27.15
N ASP A 121 -1.17 2.91 -25.93
CA ASP A 121 0.26 2.80 -25.64
C ASP A 121 0.77 1.43 -26.15
N TYR A 122 1.96 1.39 -26.71
CA TYR A 122 2.64 0.14 -27.10
C TYR A 122 3.95 0.02 -26.35
N VAL A 123 4.25 -1.16 -25.80
CA VAL A 123 5.54 -1.46 -25.17
C VAL A 123 6.14 -2.65 -25.91
N PHE A 124 7.38 -2.50 -26.37
CA PHE A 124 8.16 -3.58 -26.97
C PHE A 124 9.44 -3.79 -26.20
N ILE A 125 9.74 -5.05 -25.86
CA ILE A 125 10.95 -5.42 -25.13
C ILE A 125 11.98 -5.99 -26.09
N PHE A 126 13.17 -5.40 -26.12
CA PHE A 126 14.34 -5.93 -26.83
C PHE A 126 15.40 -6.37 -25.84
N ARG A 127 16.40 -7.12 -26.30
CA ARG A 127 17.55 -7.49 -25.46
C ARG A 127 18.86 -7.08 -26.08
N SER A 128 19.87 -6.92 -25.24
CA SER A 128 21.27 -6.93 -25.64
C SER A 128 21.91 -8.15 -24.98
N GLY A 129 22.29 -9.17 -25.75
CA GLY A 129 22.81 -10.43 -25.19
C GLY A 129 21.71 -11.35 -24.65
N LYS A 130 21.86 -11.86 -23.42
CA LYS A 130 20.88 -12.78 -22.80
C LYS A 130 19.60 -12.02 -22.39
N LEU A 131 18.44 -12.59 -22.68
CA LEU A 131 17.15 -12.10 -22.20
C LEU A 131 17.07 -12.29 -20.67
N ASN A 132 16.65 -11.26 -19.94
CA ASN A 132 16.25 -11.41 -18.55
C ASN A 132 14.79 -11.82 -18.47
N GLU A 133 14.51 -12.88 -17.70
CA GLU A 133 13.17 -13.48 -17.58
C GLU A 133 12.62 -13.29 -16.16
N HIS A 134 13.01 -12.20 -15.47
CA HIS A 134 12.50 -11.98 -14.11
C HIS A 134 11.01 -11.63 -14.17
N ARG A 135 10.29 -12.07 -13.15
CA ARG A 135 8.83 -12.01 -13.10
C ARG A 135 8.32 -11.45 -11.78
N ILE A 136 7.26 -10.64 -11.89
CA ILE A 136 6.43 -10.22 -10.77
C ILE A 136 4.99 -10.66 -11.07
N SER A 137 4.34 -11.29 -10.09
CA SER A 137 2.92 -11.63 -10.20
C SER A 137 2.23 -11.59 -8.84
N GLY A 138 0.91 -11.56 -8.85
CA GLY A 138 0.10 -11.69 -7.64
C GLY A 138 -1.35 -11.33 -7.89
N GLU A 139 -2.07 -11.09 -6.81
CA GLU A 139 -3.48 -10.73 -6.84
C GLU A 139 -3.69 -9.22 -6.72
N ILE A 140 -4.81 -8.73 -7.26
CA ILE A 140 -5.27 -7.35 -7.09
C ILE A 140 -6.42 -7.39 -6.08
N ILE A 141 -6.23 -6.71 -4.95
CA ILE A 141 -7.16 -6.64 -3.83
C ILE A 141 -7.70 -5.20 -3.76
N TYR A 142 -9.02 -5.07 -3.77
CA TYR A 142 -9.72 -3.78 -3.76
C TYR A 142 -10.29 -3.50 -2.36
N GLU A 143 -10.02 -2.33 -1.79
CA GLU A 143 -10.68 -1.89 -0.54
C GLU A 143 -12.19 -1.70 -0.74
N ASP A 144 -12.60 -1.03 -1.82
CA ASP A 144 -14.00 -0.93 -2.23
C ASP A 144 -14.31 -1.94 -3.33
N LYS A 145 -15.26 -2.84 -3.08
CA LYS A 145 -15.73 -3.83 -4.06
C LYS A 145 -16.33 -3.21 -5.31
N SER A 146 -16.79 -1.96 -5.27
CA SER A 146 -17.29 -1.25 -6.45
C SER A 146 -16.19 -0.95 -7.48
N ASP A 147 -14.93 -1.08 -7.07
CA ASP A 147 -13.76 -0.92 -7.94
C ASP A 147 -13.36 -2.18 -8.70
N GLU A 148 -13.94 -3.33 -8.36
CA GLU A 148 -13.69 -4.59 -9.06
C GLU A 148 -14.06 -4.46 -10.55
N GLY A 149 -13.12 -4.84 -11.42
CA GLY A 149 -13.29 -4.77 -12.88
C GLY A 149 -12.96 -3.41 -13.50
N GLN A 150 -12.57 -2.40 -12.72
CA GLN A 150 -11.98 -1.17 -13.27
C GLN A 150 -10.52 -1.42 -13.69
N LEU A 151 -10.06 -0.62 -14.65
CA LEU A 151 -8.67 -0.67 -15.13
C LEU A 151 -7.73 -0.10 -14.06
N VAL A 152 -6.77 -0.90 -13.64
CA VAL A 152 -5.73 -0.50 -12.69
C VAL A 152 -4.53 -0.04 -13.49
N LYS A 153 -4.14 1.23 -13.33
CA LYS A 153 -2.87 1.73 -13.83
C LYS A 153 -1.74 1.09 -13.03
N PHE A 154 -0.80 0.49 -13.71
CA PHE A 154 0.39 -0.14 -13.13
C PHE A 154 1.64 0.52 -13.70
N ASN A 155 2.46 1.08 -12.82
CA ASN A 155 3.77 1.62 -13.16
C ASN A 155 4.84 0.76 -12.50
N LEU A 156 5.76 0.25 -13.32
CA LEU A 156 6.99 -0.32 -12.80
C LEU A 156 8.07 0.76 -12.86
N LEU A 157 8.69 1.04 -11.73
CA LEU A 157 9.79 1.98 -11.61
C LEU A 157 11.02 1.29 -11.05
N THR A 158 12.17 1.91 -11.25
CA THR A 158 13.39 1.60 -10.50
C THR A 158 13.26 2.03 -9.03
N ALA A 159 14.19 1.57 -8.19
CA ALA A 159 14.29 2.01 -6.80
C ALA A 159 14.49 3.53 -6.61
N ASP A 160 15.00 4.25 -7.63
CA ASP A 160 15.13 5.71 -7.64
C ASP A 160 13.93 6.43 -8.31
N SER A 161 12.81 5.73 -8.47
CA SER A 161 11.55 6.24 -9.03
C SER A 161 11.62 6.66 -10.50
N THR A 162 12.55 6.08 -11.28
CA THR A 162 12.58 6.21 -12.74
C THR A 162 11.61 5.21 -13.35
N LEU A 163 10.64 5.67 -14.15
CA LEU A 163 9.70 4.79 -14.86
C LEU A 163 10.43 3.79 -15.76
N ILE A 164 10.09 2.51 -15.68
CA ILE A 164 10.56 1.47 -16.59
C ILE A 164 9.55 1.31 -17.71
N TYR A 165 8.31 1.00 -17.35
CA TYR A 165 7.15 1.01 -18.25
C TYR A 165 5.84 1.14 -17.45
N SER A 166 4.75 1.41 -18.16
CA SER A 166 3.40 1.52 -17.60
C SER A 166 2.44 0.66 -18.41
N THR A 167 1.46 0.05 -17.75
CA THR A 167 0.39 -0.73 -18.39
C THR A 167 -0.92 -0.55 -17.62
N GLU A 168 -2.02 -0.99 -18.23
CA GLU A 168 -3.31 -1.18 -17.56
C GLU A 168 -3.47 -2.66 -17.24
N LEU A 169 -3.94 -2.97 -16.03
CA LEU A 169 -4.28 -4.30 -15.55
C LEU A 169 -5.80 -4.39 -15.37
N GLU A 170 -6.36 -5.57 -15.61
CA GLU A 170 -7.79 -5.85 -15.43
C GLU A 170 -7.94 -7.21 -14.72
N GLY A 171 -8.96 -7.32 -13.86
CA GLY A 171 -9.29 -8.56 -13.15
C GLY A 171 -8.62 -8.68 -11.79
N TYR A 172 -8.45 -9.91 -11.31
CA TYR A 172 -8.03 -10.20 -9.93
C TYR A 172 -6.57 -10.63 -9.80
N SER A 173 -5.85 -10.82 -10.91
CA SER A 173 -4.48 -11.31 -10.91
C SER A 173 -3.69 -10.69 -12.03
N TYR A 174 -2.40 -10.47 -11.80
CA TYR A 174 -1.51 -9.89 -12.79
C TYR A 174 -0.19 -10.66 -12.87
N GLU A 175 0.45 -10.54 -14.04
CA GLU A 175 1.74 -11.13 -14.31
C GLU A 175 2.52 -10.20 -15.24
N ILE A 176 3.73 -9.85 -14.80
CA ILE A 176 4.69 -9.06 -15.55
C ILE A 176 5.96 -9.87 -15.67
N ASP A 177 6.36 -10.13 -16.92
CA ASP A 177 7.55 -10.91 -17.25
C ASP A 177 8.63 -10.08 -17.92
N ASN A 178 9.76 -10.75 -18.18
CA ASN A 178 10.88 -10.21 -18.94
C ASN A 178 11.48 -8.94 -18.31
N LEU A 179 11.55 -8.91 -16.98
CA LEU A 179 12.11 -7.80 -16.24
C LEU A 179 13.61 -7.94 -16.08
N ASN A 180 14.30 -6.79 -15.99
CA ASN A 180 15.70 -6.75 -15.61
C ASN A 180 15.89 -7.10 -14.12
N SER A 181 17.05 -7.67 -13.80
CA SER A 181 17.44 -8.06 -12.44
C SER A 181 17.89 -6.86 -11.60
N ILE A 182 16.95 -5.98 -11.27
CA ILE A 182 17.17 -4.79 -10.44
C ILE A 182 16.12 -4.74 -9.32
N GLU A 183 16.31 -3.80 -8.39
CA GLU A 183 15.27 -3.45 -7.44
C GLU A 183 14.22 -2.59 -8.13
N HIS A 184 12.95 -2.91 -7.87
CA HIS A 184 11.81 -2.25 -8.49
C HIS A 184 10.95 -1.58 -7.44
N GLN A 185 10.22 -0.55 -7.86
CA GLN A 185 9.11 0.03 -7.13
C GLN A 185 7.86 -0.14 -8.00
N ILE A 186 6.78 -0.65 -7.43
CA ILE A 186 5.46 -0.68 -8.05
C ILE A 186 4.70 0.52 -7.55
N GLU A 187 4.00 1.20 -8.46
CA GLU A 187 2.91 2.11 -8.14
C GLU A 187 1.68 1.68 -8.91
N SER A 188 0.53 1.64 -8.25
CA SER A 188 -0.73 1.27 -8.88
C SER A 188 -1.89 2.08 -8.37
N TYR A 189 -2.81 2.47 -9.25
CA TYR A 189 -3.99 3.26 -8.90
C TYR A 189 -5.12 3.08 -9.92
N ILE A 190 -6.33 3.46 -9.53
CA ILE A 190 -7.48 3.52 -10.44
C ILE A 190 -7.77 4.98 -10.78
N ASP A 191 -7.58 5.34 -12.05
CA ASP A 191 -7.85 6.69 -12.57
C ASP A 191 -9.34 6.84 -12.88
N LYS A 192 -10.15 7.07 -11.84
CA LYS A 192 -11.61 7.13 -11.93
C LYS A 192 -12.12 8.28 -12.78
N ASN A 193 -11.34 9.35 -12.89
CA ASN A 193 -11.72 10.54 -13.63
C ASN A 193 -11.00 10.68 -14.99
N GLU A 194 -10.25 9.66 -15.39
CA GLU A 194 -9.56 9.51 -16.67
C GLU A 194 -8.60 10.67 -17.01
N ASN A 195 -7.95 11.28 -16.02
CA ASN A 195 -7.02 12.39 -16.24
C ASN A 195 -5.57 11.96 -16.46
N GLY A 196 -5.29 10.66 -16.31
CA GLY A 196 -3.99 10.01 -16.47
C GLY A 196 -3.06 10.16 -15.27
N LYS A 197 -3.59 10.47 -14.08
CA LYS A 197 -2.83 10.65 -12.83
C LYS A 197 -3.63 10.10 -11.65
N TYR A 198 -2.92 9.80 -10.58
CA TYR A 198 -3.51 9.50 -9.30
C TYR A 198 -4.01 10.79 -8.62
N ASP A 199 -5.29 10.81 -8.23
CA ASP A 199 -5.88 11.85 -7.38
C ASP A 199 -6.03 11.40 -5.93
N TYR A 200 -5.20 11.99 -5.06
CA TYR A 200 -5.21 11.76 -3.62
C TYR A 200 -6.62 11.92 -3.00
N GLU A 201 -6.96 11.05 -2.05
CA GLU A 201 -8.27 10.88 -1.37
C GLU A 201 -9.43 10.34 -2.23
N LYS A 202 -9.38 10.50 -3.56
CA LYS A 202 -10.51 10.13 -4.44
C LYS A 202 -10.35 8.77 -5.11
N GLU A 203 -9.12 8.31 -5.16
CA GLU A 203 -8.73 7.13 -5.92
C GLU A 203 -7.93 6.21 -5.00
N PRO A 204 -8.08 4.88 -5.16
CA PRO A 204 -7.27 3.95 -4.41
C PRO A 204 -5.87 3.87 -5.03
N TYR A 205 -4.87 3.71 -4.16
CA TYR A 205 -3.46 3.68 -4.51
C TYR A 205 -2.75 2.54 -3.80
N PHE A 206 -1.69 2.04 -4.41
CA PHE A 206 -0.78 1.05 -3.85
C PHE A 206 0.65 1.37 -4.28
N GLN A 207 1.59 1.19 -3.36
CA GLN A 207 3.01 1.30 -3.65
C GLN A 207 3.81 0.27 -2.87
N PHE A 208 4.78 -0.37 -3.53
CA PHE A 208 5.59 -1.41 -2.90
C PHE A 208 6.99 -1.50 -3.51
N PHE A 209 7.99 -1.74 -2.66
CA PHE A 209 9.38 -1.95 -3.08
C PHE A 209 9.71 -3.43 -3.18
N ILE A 210 10.28 -3.83 -4.31
CA ILE A 210 10.66 -5.20 -4.60
C ILE A 210 12.18 -5.32 -4.63
N SER A 211 12.69 -6.12 -3.71
CA SER A 211 14.10 -6.55 -3.69
C SER A 211 14.44 -7.35 -4.95
N LYS A 212 15.70 -7.29 -5.39
CA LYS A 212 16.21 -8.07 -6.52
C LYS A 212 16.03 -9.60 -6.33
N LYS A 213 15.03 -10.19 -6.99
CA LYS A 213 14.74 -11.64 -7.03
C LYS A 213 14.26 -12.05 -8.42
N GLU A 214 14.54 -13.29 -8.85
CA GLU A 214 14.09 -13.82 -10.15
C GLU A 214 12.57 -13.89 -10.27
N THR A 215 11.89 -14.30 -9.20
CA THR A 215 10.43 -14.32 -9.13
C THR A 215 9.98 -13.69 -7.83
N SER A 216 9.05 -12.75 -7.92
CA SER A 216 8.44 -12.09 -6.77
C SER A 216 6.92 -12.24 -6.80
N SER A 217 6.34 -12.64 -5.66
CA SER A 217 4.90 -12.66 -5.45
C SER A 217 4.52 -11.43 -4.63
N VAL A 218 3.75 -10.52 -5.21
CA VAL A 218 3.32 -9.27 -4.56
C VAL A 218 1.83 -9.08 -4.86
N ASN A 219 1.02 -8.92 -3.83
CA ASN A 219 -0.37 -8.53 -4.00
C ASN A 219 -0.45 -7.01 -4.07
N ILE A 220 -1.24 -6.49 -5.01
CA ILE A 220 -1.55 -5.07 -5.12
C ILE A 220 -2.77 -4.83 -4.24
N GLU A 221 -2.57 -4.25 -3.06
CA GLU A 221 -3.63 -3.91 -2.11
C GLU A 221 -4.04 -2.44 -2.29
N LEU A 222 -5.01 -2.20 -3.18
CA LEU A 222 -5.51 -0.87 -3.51
C LEU A 222 -6.32 -0.30 -2.35
N ALA A 223 -5.85 0.80 -1.78
CA ALA A 223 -6.49 1.47 -0.65
C ALA A 223 -6.65 2.97 -0.88
N TYR A 224 -7.75 3.53 -0.39
CA TYR A 224 -8.01 4.95 -0.33
C TYR A 224 -7.18 5.59 0.77
N ALA A 225 -6.68 6.80 0.49
CA ALA A 225 -6.16 7.66 1.53
C ALA A 225 -7.27 7.91 2.56
N ASP A 226 -6.97 7.65 3.81
CA ASP A 226 -7.83 8.04 4.92
C ASP A 226 -7.28 9.31 5.52
N THR A 227 -8.12 10.34 5.60
CA THR A 227 -7.75 11.63 6.19
C THR A 227 -8.62 11.99 7.38
N ILE A 228 -9.53 11.08 7.76
CA ILE A 228 -10.33 11.21 8.97
C ILE A 228 -9.43 10.84 10.14
N LYS A 229 -9.49 11.65 11.20
CA LYS A 229 -8.73 11.38 12.41
C LYS A 229 -9.58 10.55 13.37
N PRO A 230 -8.96 9.62 14.11
CA PRO A 230 -9.68 8.86 15.12
C PRO A 230 -10.21 9.76 16.23
N GLU A 231 -11.45 9.54 16.66
CA GLU A 231 -12.09 10.25 17.77
C GLU A 231 -12.56 9.27 18.83
N ILE A 232 -12.52 9.67 20.11
CA ILE A 232 -13.24 8.94 21.16
C ILE A 232 -14.75 9.21 21.05
N LYS A 233 -15.55 8.14 20.94
CA LYS A 233 -17.01 8.22 20.87
C LYS A 233 -17.67 8.08 22.23
N SER A 234 -17.18 7.17 23.06
CA SER A 234 -17.74 6.92 24.39
C SER A 234 -16.75 6.27 25.34
N VAL A 235 -17.01 6.45 26.64
CA VAL A 235 -16.33 5.77 27.73
C VAL A 235 -17.39 5.07 28.58
N ASN A 236 -17.25 3.77 28.74
CA ASN A 236 -18.12 2.96 29.58
C ASN A 236 -17.36 2.58 30.84
N ALA A 237 -17.88 2.94 32.02
CA ALA A 237 -17.38 2.39 33.27
C ALA A 237 -17.95 0.98 33.47
N LEU A 238 -17.09 -0.03 33.36
CA LEU A 238 -17.46 -1.43 33.55
C LEU A 238 -17.51 -1.77 35.04
N TRP A 239 -16.51 -1.29 35.78
CA TRP A 239 -16.39 -1.41 37.22
C TRP A 239 -15.88 -0.10 37.81
N ASN A 240 -15.85 0.00 39.13
CA ASN A 240 -15.35 1.17 39.85
C ASN A 240 -13.85 1.42 39.66
N ASN A 241 -13.15 0.61 38.88
CA ASN A 241 -11.72 0.74 38.59
C ASN A 241 -11.40 0.42 37.12
N GLN A 242 -12.41 0.18 36.27
CA GLN A 242 -12.21 -0.27 34.91
C GLN A 242 -13.12 0.47 33.93
N LEU A 243 -12.51 0.95 32.85
CA LEU A 243 -13.16 1.69 31.77
C LEU A 243 -12.94 0.97 30.44
N GLU A 244 -13.92 1.07 29.55
CA GLU A 244 -13.81 0.69 28.14
C GLU A 244 -14.04 1.92 27.26
N LEU A 245 -13.07 2.24 26.41
CA LEU A 245 -13.09 3.36 25.49
C LEU A 245 -13.43 2.84 24.09
N ASN A 246 -14.38 3.51 23.44
CA ASN A 246 -14.83 3.19 22.09
C ASN A 246 -14.55 4.37 21.15
N PHE A 247 -14.14 4.09 19.92
CA PHE A 247 -13.62 5.08 18.97
C PHE A 247 -14.43 5.15 17.67
N SER A 248 -14.17 6.16 16.84
CA SER A 248 -14.77 6.29 15.49
C SER A 248 -14.35 5.17 14.54
N GLU A 249 -13.20 4.56 14.81
CA GLU A 249 -12.49 3.61 13.97
C GLU A 249 -11.44 2.85 14.79
N ASN A 250 -10.76 1.89 14.15
CA ASN A 250 -9.74 1.08 14.80
C ASN A 250 -8.49 1.90 15.13
N ILE A 251 -8.07 1.84 16.39
CA ILE A 251 -6.90 2.56 16.89
C ILE A 251 -5.67 1.67 16.80
N LYS A 252 -4.55 2.23 16.38
CA LYS A 252 -3.22 1.62 16.42
C LYS A 252 -2.51 1.89 17.73
N SER A 253 -2.55 3.14 18.22
CA SER A 253 -1.86 3.52 19.44
C SER A 253 -2.48 4.74 20.15
N VAL A 254 -2.18 4.86 21.44
CA VAL A 254 -2.41 6.07 22.25
C VAL A 254 -1.16 6.35 23.08
N SER A 255 -0.71 7.61 23.11
CA SER A 255 0.52 7.95 23.83
C SER A 255 0.27 8.24 25.31
N GLU A 256 -0.84 8.88 25.64
CA GLU A 256 -1.15 9.26 27.02
C GLU A 256 -2.66 9.20 27.29
N ILE A 257 -3.01 8.73 28.50
CA ILE A 257 -4.37 8.73 29.03
C ILE A 257 -4.34 9.45 30.38
N LYS A 258 -5.08 10.55 30.50
CA LYS A 258 -5.26 11.30 31.74
C LYS A 258 -6.72 11.33 32.13
N ILE A 259 -7.02 11.19 33.42
CA ILE A 259 -8.39 11.27 33.94
C ILE A 259 -8.41 12.23 35.11
N THR A 260 -9.37 13.14 35.16
CA THR A 260 -9.65 13.98 36.32
C THR A 260 -11.14 14.02 36.63
N THR A 261 -11.49 14.52 37.81
CA THR A 261 -12.85 14.99 38.08
C THR A 261 -13.23 16.09 37.07
N SER A 262 -14.52 16.17 36.73
CA SER A 262 -15.03 17.17 35.78
C SER A 262 -15.32 18.53 36.40
N ASP A 263 -15.15 18.66 37.72
CA ASP A 263 -15.32 19.91 38.44
C ASP A 263 -14.12 20.85 38.23
N SER A 264 -14.23 22.07 38.75
CA SER A 264 -13.16 23.08 38.61
C SER A 264 -11.86 22.71 39.34
N LEU A 265 -11.85 21.65 40.15
CA LEU A 265 -10.67 21.21 40.88
C LEU A 265 -9.80 20.27 40.06
N GLU A 266 -10.36 19.60 39.04
CA GLU A 266 -9.67 18.68 38.14
C GLU A 266 -8.74 17.71 38.89
N ILE A 267 -9.25 17.06 39.93
CA ILE A 267 -8.49 16.15 40.78
C ILE A 267 -8.13 14.90 39.94
N PRO A 268 -6.84 14.52 39.84
CA PRO A 268 -6.42 13.41 38.99
C PRO A 268 -6.86 12.06 39.57
N LEU A 269 -7.40 11.21 38.70
CA LEU A 269 -7.60 9.78 38.94
C LEU A 269 -6.44 9.02 38.30
N SER A 270 -5.73 8.21 39.07
CA SER A 270 -4.55 7.52 38.58
C SER A 270 -4.93 6.39 37.60
N VAL A 271 -4.36 6.45 36.39
CA VAL A 271 -4.37 5.35 35.42
C VAL A 271 -3.22 4.41 35.76
N LEU A 272 -3.54 3.14 36.02
CA LEU A 272 -2.58 2.13 36.44
C LEU A 272 -2.06 1.30 35.26
N ALA A 273 -2.94 1.01 34.31
CA ALA A 273 -2.62 0.27 33.10
C ALA A 273 -3.67 0.51 32.02
N HIS A 274 -3.32 0.22 30.77
CA HIS A 274 -4.29 0.14 29.69
C HIS A 274 -3.85 -0.93 28.69
N ALA A 275 -4.80 -1.47 27.94
CA ALA A 275 -4.53 -2.38 26.85
C ALA A 275 -5.46 -2.07 25.67
N LEU A 276 -4.89 -2.09 24.47
CA LEU A 276 -5.63 -2.04 23.22
C LEU A 276 -5.97 -3.48 22.80
N ASN A 277 -7.27 -3.76 22.68
CA ASN A 277 -7.82 -5.02 22.21
C ASN A 277 -8.64 -4.74 20.96
N GLU A 278 -8.11 -5.11 19.79
CA GLU A 278 -8.73 -4.86 18.48
C GLU A 278 -9.05 -3.37 18.26
N ASP A 279 -10.30 -2.97 18.54
CA ASP A 279 -10.87 -1.64 18.32
C ASP A 279 -11.12 -0.85 19.62
N LYS A 280 -10.82 -1.45 20.78
CA LYS A 280 -11.15 -0.89 22.10
C LYS A 280 -9.95 -0.75 22.99
N ILE A 281 -9.94 0.30 23.80
CA ILE A 281 -8.96 0.45 24.87
C ILE A 281 -9.64 0.17 26.20
N THR A 282 -9.12 -0.81 26.94
CA THR A 282 -9.48 -1.03 28.34
C THR A 282 -8.50 -0.28 29.22
N VAL A 283 -8.99 0.48 30.20
CA VAL A 283 -8.17 1.24 31.15
C VAL A 283 -8.47 0.80 32.57
N VAL A 284 -7.42 0.48 33.31
CA VAL A 284 -7.47 0.19 34.75
C VAL A 284 -7.04 1.44 35.52
N THR A 285 -7.81 1.81 36.51
CA THR A 285 -7.63 3.03 37.32
C THR A 285 -7.61 2.69 38.82
N THR A 286 -7.26 3.67 39.65
CA THR A 286 -7.66 3.65 41.06
C THR A 286 -9.18 3.71 41.20
N LYS A 287 -9.71 3.32 42.37
CA LYS A 287 -11.15 3.32 42.62
C LYS A 287 -11.80 4.69 42.34
N MET A 288 -12.82 4.68 41.50
CA MET A 288 -13.71 5.77 41.13
C MET A 288 -14.85 5.92 42.14
N ASP A 289 -15.36 7.14 42.21
CA ASP A 289 -16.62 7.49 42.86
C ASP A 289 -17.75 7.59 41.82
N THR A 290 -18.98 7.85 42.27
CA THR A 290 -20.15 8.01 41.38
C THR A 290 -20.30 9.42 40.81
N ILE A 291 -19.19 10.16 40.69
CA ILE A 291 -19.16 11.52 40.16
C ILE A 291 -18.82 11.51 38.67
N GLN A 292 -18.92 12.67 38.03
CA GLN A 292 -18.51 12.83 36.65
C GLN A 292 -17.00 13.09 36.55
N TYR A 293 -16.38 12.41 35.59
CA TYR A 293 -14.97 12.51 35.26
C TYR A 293 -14.80 12.99 33.82
N LYS A 294 -13.61 13.49 33.52
CA LYS A 294 -13.15 13.83 32.18
C LYS A 294 -11.92 12.99 31.87
N ILE A 295 -11.92 12.33 30.71
CA ILE A 295 -10.75 11.64 30.17
C ILE A 295 -10.13 12.47 29.05
N TRP A 296 -8.81 12.56 29.03
CA TRP A 296 -8.03 13.11 27.93
C TRP A 296 -7.13 12.03 27.35
N LEU A 297 -7.08 12.00 26.02
CA LEU A 297 -6.22 11.13 25.24
C LEU A 297 -5.30 12.01 24.39
N ALA A 298 -4.02 11.68 24.34
CA ALA A 298 -3.05 12.38 23.51
C ALA A 298 -2.43 11.46 22.45
N ALA A 299 -2.23 12.01 21.26
CA ALA A 299 -1.69 11.33 20.08
C ALA A 299 -2.38 9.97 19.84
N LEU A 300 -3.68 10.03 19.55
CA LEU A 300 -4.44 8.88 19.07
C LEU A 300 -4.10 8.65 17.61
N GLU A 301 -3.55 7.48 17.30
CA GLU A 301 -3.15 7.07 15.96
C GLU A 301 -4.05 5.92 15.50
N ASP A 302 -4.62 6.01 14.30
CA ASP A 302 -5.37 4.91 13.68
C ASP A 302 -4.46 3.94 12.90
N LEU A 303 -5.04 2.89 12.31
CA LEU A 303 -4.28 1.93 11.49
C LEU A 303 -3.75 2.52 10.16
N LYS A 304 -4.27 3.66 9.71
CA LYS A 304 -3.84 4.38 8.50
C LYS A 304 -2.89 5.56 8.80
N GLU A 305 -2.39 5.63 10.04
CA GLU A 305 -1.43 6.61 10.53
C GLU A 305 -1.95 8.05 10.66
N ASN A 306 -3.28 8.27 10.69
CA ASN A 306 -3.82 9.56 11.06
C ASN A 306 -3.72 9.76 12.57
N VAL A 307 -3.21 10.94 12.96
CA VAL A 307 -3.01 11.28 14.37
C VAL A 307 -3.94 12.43 14.79
N LEU A 308 -4.74 12.16 15.83
CA LEU A 308 -5.44 13.19 16.61
C LEU A 308 -4.58 13.56 17.83
N ASP A 309 -4.12 14.82 17.86
CA ASP A 309 -3.19 15.30 18.90
C ASP A 309 -3.78 15.22 20.30
N GLU A 310 -5.04 15.62 20.47
CA GLU A 310 -5.75 15.58 21.74
C GLU A 310 -7.24 15.32 21.54
N SER A 311 -7.83 14.51 22.42
CA SER A 311 -9.27 14.29 22.49
C SER A 311 -9.73 14.20 23.94
N SER A 312 -10.96 14.62 24.22
CA SER A 312 -11.52 14.48 25.56
C SER A 312 -13.02 14.26 25.56
N ILE A 313 -13.51 13.50 26.54
CA ILE A 313 -14.94 13.24 26.72
C ILE A 313 -15.26 13.10 28.22
N LEU A 314 -16.50 13.39 28.58
CA LEU A 314 -17.02 13.22 29.93
C LEU A 314 -17.65 11.83 30.09
N PHE A 315 -17.56 11.28 31.30
CA PHE A 315 -18.22 10.03 31.65
C PHE A 315 -18.56 10.00 33.15
N ASP A 316 -19.56 9.21 33.52
CA ASP A 316 -19.95 9.04 34.92
C ASP A 316 -19.26 7.80 35.50
N GLY A 317 -18.63 7.96 36.66
CA GLY A 317 -18.06 6.85 37.42
C GLY A 317 -19.14 6.01 38.09
N ILE A 318 -18.78 4.79 38.49
CA ILE A 318 -19.65 3.85 39.18
C ILE A 318 -18.97 3.27 40.42
N SER A 319 -19.76 2.74 41.35
CA SER A 319 -19.24 2.12 42.59
C SER A 319 -19.22 0.59 42.56
N ILE A 320 -19.72 -0.03 41.49
CA ILE A 320 -19.82 -1.49 41.32
C ILE A 320 -18.42 -2.10 41.23
N GLN A 321 -18.17 -3.17 41.98
CA GLN A 321 -16.87 -3.83 42.05
C GLN A 321 -16.89 -5.14 41.25
N ASP A 322 -15.76 -5.48 40.62
CA ASP A 322 -15.59 -6.79 40.00
C ASP A 322 -15.60 -7.91 41.05
N THR A 323 -16.21 -9.04 40.69
CA THR A 323 -16.30 -10.26 41.52
C THR A 323 -15.83 -11.51 40.77
N ILE A 324 -15.40 -11.35 39.52
CA ILE A 324 -15.00 -12.42 38.63
C ILE A 324 -13.48 -12.57 38.71
N PRO A 325 -12.96 -13.77 39.01
CA PRO A 325 -11.52 -13.99 38.97
C PRO A 325 -10.97 -14.02 37.54
N PRO A 326 -9.71 -13.57 37.34
CA PRO A 326 -9.07 -13.66 36.05
C PRO A 326 -8.78 -15.11 35.66
N ILE A 327 -8.90 -15.42 34.38
CA ILE A 327 -8.58 -16.73 33.80
C ILE A 327 -7.51 -16.60 32.73
N VAL A 328 -6.70 -17.64 32.54
CA VAL A 328 -5.77 -17.74 31.41
C VAL A 328 -6.56 -18.17 30.18
N ILE A 329 -6.64 -17.30 29.17
CA ILE A 329 -7.29 -17.56 27.88
C ILE A 329 -6.38 -18.40 26.99
N SER A 330 -5.11 -18.03 26.91
CA SER A 330 -4.15 -18.69 26.02
C SER A 330 -2.74 -18.70 26.60
N SER A 331 -1.95 -19.68 26.18
CA SER A 331 -0.53 -19.76 26.51
C SER A 331 0.30 -20.20 25.31
N PHE A 332 1.46 -19.57 25.17
CA PHE A 332 2.56 -20.07 24.38
C PHE A 332 3.78 -20.22 25.30
N PRO A 333 4.48 -21.34 25.28
CA PRO A 333 4.17 -22.57 24.56
C PRO A 333 2.89 -23.23 25.07
N ARG A 334 2.24 -24.01 24.20
CA ARG A 334 1.15 -24.90 24.61
C ARG A 334 1.70 -26.02 25.50
N ASN A 335 0.86 -26.58 26.36
CA ASN A 335 1.26 -27.68 27.21
C ASN A 335 1.77 -28.88 26.39
N GLY A 336 2.94 -29.39 26.76
CA GLY A 336 3.65 -30.47 26.06
C GLY A 336 4.40 -30.04 24.79
N ALA A 337 4.51 -28.74 24.49
CA ALA A 337 5.14 -28.28 23.26
C ALA A 337 6.68 -28.43 23.27
N THR A 338 7.25 -28.50 22.07
CA THR A 338 8.69 -28.39 21.83
C THR A 338 9.01 -27.04 21.21
N ILE A 339 10.07 -26.36 21.66
CA ILE A 339 10.48 -25.04 21.17
C ILE A 339 11.88 -25.10 20.59
N LYS A 340 12.13 -24.47 19.44
CA LYS A 340 13.43 -24.48 18.76
C LYS A 340 14.37 -23.34 19.23
N THR A 341 14.38 -23.02 20.52
CA THR A 341 15.30 -22.04 21.12
C THR A 341 15.53 -22.38 22.59
N LEU A 342 16.73 -22.07 23.11
CA LEU A 342 17.05 -22.17 24.54
C LEU A 342 16.65 -20.91 25.32
N LEU A 343 16.21 -19.85 24.64
CA LEU A 343 15.66 -18.62 25.24
C LEU A 343 14.23 -18.40 24.74
N PRO A 344 13.28 -19.27 25.10
CA PRO A 344 11.92 -19.14 24.64
C PRO A 344 11.22 -17.91 25.22
N GLU A 345 10.34 -17.32 24.42
CA GLU A 345 9.29 -16.44 24.91
C GLU A 345 8.14 -17.28 25.45
N ILE A 346 7.75 -17.02 26.70
CA ILE A 346 6.55 -17.58 27.30
C ILE A 346 5.51 -16.46 27.31
N VAL A 347 4.44 -16.64 26.54
CA VAL A 347 3.34 -15.67 26.39
C VAL A 347 2.12 -16.20 27.13
N ILE A 348 1.56 -15.41 28.04
CA ILE A 348 0.33 -15.73 28.76
C ILE A 348 -0.69 -14.63 28.49
N GLU A 349 -1.88 -15.02 28.07
CA GLU A 349 -3.01 -14.13 27.88
C GLU A 349 -4.06 -14.38 28.97
N PHE A 350 -4.42 -13.33 29.70
CA PHE A 350 -5.47 -13.32 30.70
C PHE A 350 -6.77 -12.74 30.13
N SER A 351 -7.90 -13.04 30.80
CA SER A 351 -9.22 -12.46 30.48
C SER A 351 -9.34 -10.97 30.71
N GLU A 352 -8.38 -10.37 31.42
CA GLU A 352 -8.38 -8.97 31.82
C GLU A 352 -6.94 -8.48 32.05
N ILE A 353 -6.80 -7.18 32.30
CA ILE A 353 -5.50 -6.57 32.59
C ILE A 353 -5.06 -6.93 34.00
N ILE A 354 -3.89 -7.56 34.12
CA ILE A 354 -3.26 -7.86 35.41
C ILE A 354 -2.08 -6.93 35.63
N LEU A 355 -1.98 -6.34 36.83
CA LEU A 355 -0.79 -5.59 37.23
C LEU A 355 0.34 -6.56 37.60
N THR A 356 1.56 -6.20 37.24
CA THR A 356 2.74 -7.06 37.46
C THR A 356 2.98 -7.36 38.93
N GLU A 357 2.63 -6.44 39.83
CA GLU A 357 2.70 -6.64 41.28
C GLU A 357 1.71 -7.67 41.84
N ASN A 358 0.61 -7.92 41.11
CA ASN A 358 -0.44 -8.88 41.50
C ASN A 358 -0.23 -10.26 40.86
N LEU A 359 0.95 -10.52 40.31
CA LEU A 359 1.26 -11.73 39.57
C LEU A 359 2.41 -12.51 40.24
N SER A 360 2.27 -13.83 40.27
CA SER A 360 3.33 -14.73 40.72
C SER A 360 3.58 -15.80 39.66
N ALA A 361 4.76 -15.75 39.04
CA ALA A 361 5.18 -16.71 38.02
C ALA A 361 6.51 -17.38 38.39
N LYS A 362 6.66 -18.65 38.04
CA LYS A 362 7.88 -19.44 38.27
C LYS A 362 8.12 -20.38 37.10
N LEU A 363 9.39 -20.57 36.75
CA LEU A 363 9.83 -21.57 35.78
C LEU A 363 10.71 -22.59 36.50
N VAL A 364 10.33 -23.86 36.44
CA VAL A 364 11.01 -24.94 37.18
C VAL A 364 11.47 -26.00 36.19
N SER A 365 12.74 -26.42 36.27
CA SER A 365 13.19 -27.63 35.57
C SER A 365 12.58 -28.86 36.24
N VAL A 366 11.94 -29.72 35.45
CA VAL A 366 11.31 -30.95 35.96
C VAL A 366 12.36 -31.92 36.48
N GLU A 367 13.53 -32.00 35.84
CA GLU A 367 14.59 -32.93 36.18
C GLU A 367 15.40 -32.49 37.41
N SER A 368 15.82 -31.23 37.46
CA SER A 368 16.69 -30.73 38.55
C SER A 368 15.91 -30.08 39.70
N GLN A 369 14.62 -29.77 39.50
CA GLN A 369 13.80 -28.95 40.41
C GLN A 369 14.36 -27.54 40.64
N GLU A 370 15.32 -27.09 39.81
CA GLU A 370 15.87 -25.75 39.89
C GLU A 370 14.89 -24.70 39.36
N LEU A 371 14.76 -23.61 40.11
CA LEU A 371 14.06 -22.40 39.66
C LEU A 371 14.94 -21.64 38.68
N THR A 372 14.34 -21.26 37.56
CA THR A 372 14.93 -20.35 36.59
C THR A 372 14.29 -18.98 36.75
N GLU A 373 15.13 -17.97 36.97
CA GLU A 373 14.69 -16.59 37.02
C GLU A 373 14.17 -16.15 35.65
N MET A 374 13.10 -15.36 35.66
CA MET A 374 12.47 -14.84 34.46
C MET A 374 12.42 -13.32 34.52
N ARG A 375 12.65 -12.71 33.36
CA ARG A 375 12.37 -11.30 33.12
C ARG A 375 11.00 -11.18 32.47
N ILE A 376 10.25 -10.15 32.85
CA ILE A 376 9.00 -9.76 32.20
C ILE A 376 9.35 -8.72 31.13
N ASP A 377 9.26 -9.13 29.86
CA ASP A 377 9.48 -8.25 28.71
C ASP A 377 8.24 -7.39 28.40
N LYS A 378 7.04 -7.89 28.73
CA LYS A 378 5.77 -7.17 28.66
C LYS A 378 4.90 -7.55 29.86
N GLY A 379 4.36 -6.54 30.55
CA GLY A 379 3.48 -6.70 31.72
C GLY A 379 2.51 -5.52 31.87
N ASN A 380 1.77 -5.47 32.97
CA ASN A 380 0.68 -4.50 33.20
C ASN A 380 -0.33 -4.48 32.04
N SER A 381 -0.72 -5.67 31.57
CA SER A 381 -1.52 -5.88 30.37
C SER A 381 -2.36 -7.15 30.56
N ASN A 382 -3.27 -7.44 29.64
CA ASN A 382 -3.86 -8.77 29.51
C ASN A 382 -2.88 -9.78 28.88
N ILE A 383 -1.84 -9.32 28.19
CA ILE A 383 -0.80 -10.18 27.59
C ILE A 383 0.53 -9.96 28.32
N PHE A 384 1.05 -11.03 28.91
CA PHE A 384 2.38 -11.08 29.52
C PHE A 384 3.37 -11.84 28.64
N ILE A 385 4.59 -11.33 28.55
CA ILE A 385 5.71 -12.00 27.88
C ILE A 385 6.84 -12.17 28.89
N PHE A 386 7.21 -13.42 29.16
CA PHE A 386 8.31 -13.79 30.03
C PHE A 386 9.47 -14.36 29.20
N LYS A 387 10.69 -14.05 29.61
CA LYS A 387 11.91 -14.69 29.09
C LYS A 387 12.78 -15.22 30.23
N PRO A 388 13.34 -16.43 30.12
CA PRO A 388 14.38 -16.88 31.01
C PRO A 388 15.56 -15.91 31.02
N SER A 389 16.15 -15.66 32.20
CA SER A 389 17.34 -14.79 32.33
C SER A 389 18.62 -15.43 31.78
N ARG A 390 18.60 -16.75 31.53
CA ARG A 390 19.69 -17.55 30.97
C ARG A 390 19.14 -18.62 30.04
N GLU A 391 20.02 -19.13 29.16
CA GLU A 391 19.67 -20.27 28.30
C GLU A 391 19.21 -21.47 29.12
N LEU A 392 18.09 -22.05 28.69
CA LEU A 392 17.56 -23.28 29.22
C LEU A 392 18.41 -24.47 28.75
N THR A 393 18.38 -25.56 29.52
CA THR A 393 19.10 -26.77 29.17
C THR A 393 18.39 -27.49 28.04
N ASN A 394 19.12 -27.75 26.96
CA ASN A 394 18.61 -28.46 25.79
C ASN A 394 18.10 -29.85 26.16
N TYR A 395 16.94 -30.24 25.63
CA TYR A 395 16.25 -31.52 25.92
C TYR A 395 15.74 -31.69 27.36
N SER A 396 15.80 -30.67 28.22
CA SER A 396 15.21 -30.71 29.57
C SER A 396 13.77 -30.20 29.56
N SER A 397 12.92 -30.77 30.41
CA SER A 397 11.53 -30.38 30.55
C SER A 397 11.39 -29.24 31.54
N TYR A 398 10.57 -28.25 31.20
CA TYR A 398 10.30 -27.11 32.07
C TYR A 398 8.80 -27.00 32.35
N ASN A 399 8.46 -26.70 33.60
CA ASN A 399 7.11 -26.36 34.03
C ASN A 399 7.05 -24.86 34.35
N PHE A 400 6.22 -24.14 33.62
CA PHE A 400 5.90 -22.76 33.91
C PHE A 400 4.59 -22.70 34.70
N ILE A 401 4.63 -22.09 35.88
CA ILE A 401 3.49 -21.98 36.80
C ILE A 401 3.19 -20.49 37.02
N ILE A 402 1.93 -20.11 36.94
CA ILE A 402 1.49 -18.73 37.13
C ILE A 402 0.16 -18.66 37.91
N THR A 403 0.10 -17.67 38.79
CA THR A 403 -1.12 -17.24 39.49
C THR A 403 -1.22 -15.72 39.42
N ALA A 404 -2.43 -15.19 39.41
CA ALA A 404 -2.68 -13.77 39.36
C ALA A 404 -3.86 -13.39 40.26
N SER A 405 -3.96 -12.12 40.62
CA SER A 405 -5.20 -11.53 41.12
C SER A 405 -5.53 -10.24 40.38
N ASP A 406 -6.81 -9.97 40.24
CA ASP A 406 -7.29 -8.69 39.73
C ASP A 406 -7.05 -7.55 40.73
N MET A 407 -7.50 -6.35 40.38
CA MET A 407 -7.44 -5.16 41.23
C MET A 407 -8.35 -5.21 42.47
N THR A 408 -9.29 -6.16 42.51
CA THR A 408 -10.24 -6.34 43.60
C THR A 408 -9.89 -7.51 44.53
N ASN A 409 -8.75 -8.17 44.26
CA ASN A 409 -8.20 -9.36 44.92
C ASN A 409 -8.96 -10.67 44.64
N ASN A 410 -9.72 -10.76 43.55
CA ASN A 410 -10.19 -12.03 43.02
C ASN A 410 -8.98 -12.80 42.47
N LYS A 411 -8.74 -14.00 43.00
CA LYS A 411 -7.55 -14.81 42.67
C LYS A 411 -7.86 -15.81 41.57
N SER A 412 -6.99 -15.88 40.56
CA SER A 412 -7.04 -16.93 39.55
C SER A 412 -6.79 -18.30 40.16
N GLU A 413 -7.24 -19.34 39.47
CA GLU A 413 -6.68 -20.68 39.66
C GLU A 413 -5.21 -20.71 39.23
N GLU A 414 -4.44 -21.67 39.76
CA GLU A 414 -3.07 -21.90 39.32
C GLU A 414 -3.07 -22.47 37.91
N PHE A 415 -2.37 -21.80 37.00
CA PHE A 415 -2.14 -22.27 35.64
C PHE A 415 -0.73 -22.85 35.53
N SER A 416 -0.60 -24.00 34.87
CA SER A 416 0.69 -24.64 34.61
C SER A 416 0.80 -25.13 33.17
N THR A 417 1.96 -24.95 32.54
CA THR A 417 2.26 -25.47 31.20
C THR A 417 3.66 -26.07 31.14
N PHE A 418 3.77 -27.24 30.50
CA PHE A 418 5.04 -27.94 30.31
C PHE A 418 5.57 -27.75 28.88
N PHE A 419 6.89 -27.61 28.73
CA PHE A 419 7.52 -27.57 27.41
C PHE A 419 8.98 -28.06 27.44
N ILE A 420 9.53 -28.35 26.26
CA ILE A 420 10.92 -28.80 26.09
C ILE A 420 11.61 -27.93 25.02
N PRO A 421 12.73 -27.24 25.34
CA PRO A 421 13.55 -26.58 24.33
C PRO A 421 14.45 -27.60 23.64
N ILE A 422 14.39 -27.63 22.30
CA ILE A 422 15.18 -28.53 21.44
C ILE A 422 15.86 -27.72 20.34
N VAL A 423 17.17 -27.53 20.49
CA VAL A 423 18.04 -26.98 19.45
C VAL A 423 18.93 -28.10 18.93
N ARG A 424 18.81 -28.44 17.64
CA ARG A 424 19.71 -29.38 16.98
C ARG A 424 20.96 -28.61 16.54
N GLN A 425 22.14 -29.11 16.88
CA GLN A 425 23.37 -28.63 16.25
C GLN A 425 23.36 -29.14 14.80
N GLU A 426 23.46 -28.22 13.84
CA GLU A 426 23.71 -28.56 12.43
C GLU A 426 25.16 -28.97 12.20
#